data_AF-A0A3N4ILM9-F1
#
_entry.id   AF-A0A3N4ILM9-F1
#
_cell.length_a   1.000
_cell.length_b   1.000
_cell.length_c   1.000
_cell.angle_alpha   90.00
_cell.angle_beta   90.00
_cell.angle_gamma   90.00
#
_symmetry.space_group_name_H-M   'P 1'
#
loop_
_entity.id
_entity.type
_entity.pdbx_description
1 polymer ?
#
loop_
_entity_poly.entity_id
_entity_poly.type
_entity_poly.pdbx_seq_one_letter_code
_entity_poly.pdbx_strand_id
1 'polypeptide(L)'
;MSTTDPLEAERTILRNFLLPPAALPQFCTFKAFTQFFPPQYRTNPDVKLLYRTLQHQRQKTINLVERNIDVEVQVTSKQLLEERDAKANERRKALNKVKGGGIGNVASGGGKIFGNNAATGNAEKEKKDGKKKRKAGEMEDSNMDELIGPGEEKGGQTRLTNVEIMKALKMAVEGLEGEYEDLTGECDTLVEEIRDIMGELSDVRYGRLAAGLAESVEEQLRSVVGIAEEALKEAEEGEHSE
;
A
#
# COMPACT_ATOMS: atom_id res chain seq x y z
N MET A 1 -20.11 -8.83 32.62
CA MET A 1 -19.31 -7.85 31.85
C MET A 1 -19.02 -8.51 30.51
N SER A 2 -19.60 -8.01 29.41
CA SER A 2 -19.58 -8.69 28.11
C SER A 2 -18.17 -8.97 27.61
N THR A 3 -17.88 -10.22 27.32
CA THR A 3 -16.76 -10.65 26.49
C THR A 3 -17.05 -10.18 25.06
N THR A 4 -16.65 -8.96 24.72
CA THR A 4 -16.68 -8.49 23.32
C THR A 4 -15.81 -9.41 22.48
N ASP A 5 -16.42 -10.01 21.45
CA ASP A 5 -15.73 -10.79 20.42
C ASP A 5 -14.51 -9.98 19.93
N PRO A 6 -13.28 -10.55 19.96
CA PRO A 6 -12.07 -9.86 19.53
C PRO A 6 -12.17 -9.21 18.14
N LEU A 7 -12.94 -9.81 17.23
CA LEU A 7 -13.13 -9.29 15.87
C LEU A 7 -14.01 -8.04 15.86
N GLU A 8 -15.08 -8.05 16.65
CA GLU A 8 -15.96 -6.88 16.79
C GLU A 8 -15.26 -5.75 17.56
N ALA A 9 -14.37 -6.12 18.49
CA ALA A 9 -13.51 -5.16 19.19
C ALA A 9 -12.52 -4.47 18.23
N GLU A 10 -11.83 -5.24 17.38
CA GLU A 10 -10.91 -4.69 16.38
C GLU A 10 -11.63 -3.80 15.37
N ARG A 11 -12.76 -4.27 14.82
CA ARG A 11 -13.61 -3.47 13.94
C ARG A 11 -14.01 -2.15 14.58
N THR A 12 -14.42 -2.19 15.84
CA THR A 12 -14.82 -1.02 16.61
C THR A 12 -13.64 -0.06 16.79
N ILE A 13 -12.45 -0.57 17.13
CA ILE A 13 -11.24 0.25 17.28
C ILE A 13 -10.87 0.93 15.96
N LEU A 14 -10.77 0.16 14.87
CA LEU A 14 -10.39 0.69 13.55
C LEU A 14 -11.41 1.69 13.04
N ARG A 15 -12.71 1.38 13.18
CA ARG A 15 -13.80 2.29 12.82
C ARG A 15 -13.69 3.59 13.60
N ASN A 16 -13.49 3.52 14.92
CA ASN A 16 -13.47 4.69 15.79
C ASN A 16 -12.20 5.54 15.65
N PHE A 17 -11.08 4.94 15.24
CA PHE A 17 -9.83 5.65 15.04
C PHE A 17 -9.75 6.32 13.67
N LEU A 18 -10.32 5.69 12.63
CA LEU A 18 -10.12 6.11 11.24
C LEU A 18 -11.29 6.90 10.63
N LEU A 19 -12.52 6.79 11.17
CA LEU A 19 -13.72 7.36 10.52
C LEU A 19 -14.36 8.58 11.23
N PRO A 20 -14.28 8.80 12.55
CA PRO A 20 -14.87 9.97 13.21
C PRO A 20 -13.89 11.17 13.36
N PRO A 21 -14.32 12.42 13.11
CA PRO A 21 -15.49 12.85 12.34
C PRO A 21 -15.06 13.15 10.89
N ALA A 22 -14.75 12.15 10.07
CA ALA A 22 -14.10 12.29 8.76
C ALA A 22 -14.90 13.07 7.69
N ALA A 23 -16.11 13.55 7.97
CA ALA A 23 -16.93 14.30 7.01
C ALA A 23 -16.41 15.73 6.77
N LEU A 24 -16.46 16.20 5.51
CA LEU A 24 -15.93 17.54 5.16
C LEU A 24 -16.50 18.70 6.00
N PRO A 25 -17.81 18.79 6.27
CA PRO A 25 -18.39 19.88 7.04
C PRO A 25 -17.80 20.04 8.45
N GLN A 26 -17.26 18.96 9.02
CA GLN A 26 -16.73 18.94 10.38
C GLN A 26 -15.37 19.65 10.47
N PHE A 27 -14.58 19.62 9.40
CA PHE A 27 -13.28 20.31 9.34
C PHE A 27 -13.34 21.62 8.55
N CYS A 28 -14.23 21.67 7.55
CA CYS A 28 -14.40 22.83 6.69
C CYS A 28 -15.87 22.99 6.34
N THR A 29 -16.56 23.87 7.07
CA THR A 29 -17.92 24.28 6.73
C THR A 29 -17.93 25.03 5.40
N PHE A 30 -19.09 25.10 4.74
CA PHE A 30 -19.22 25.88 3.50
C PHE A 30 -18.80 27.35 3.71
N LYS A 31 -19.11 27.93 4.87
CA LYS A 31 -18.70 29.30 5.23
C LYS A 31 -17.18 29.44 5.28
N ALA A 32 -16.47 28.53 5.93
CA ALA A 32 -15.01 28.53 5.96
C ALA A 32 -14.43 28.30 4.55
N PHE A 33 -15.02 27.39 3.77
CA PHE A 33 -14.62 27.12 2.41
C PHE A 33 -14.72 28.35 1.49
N THR A 34 -15.79 29.14 1.62
CA THR A 34 -15.94 30.37 0.83
C THR A 34 -14.90 31.43 1.15
N GLN A 35 -14.23 31.37 2.31
CA GLN A 35 -13.19 32.34 2.68
C GLN A 35 -11.90 32.15 1.87
N PHE A 36 -11.66 30.96 1.30
CA PHE A 36 -10.52 30.70 0.40
C PHE A 36 -10.62 31.44 -0.94
N PHE A 37 -11.78 31.98 -1.27
CA PHE A 37 -12.02 32.70 -2.52
C PHE A 37 -12.02 34.22 -2.28
N PRO A 38 -11.53 35.01 -3.25
CA PRO A 38 -11.66 36.46 -3.21
C PRO A 38 -13.12 36.89 -3.06
N PRO A 39 -13.43 38.02 -2.39
CA PRO A 39 -14.80 38.44 -2.07
C PRO A 39 -15.74 38.46 -3.28
N GLN A 40 -15.23 38.89 -4.44
CA GLN A 40 -15.97 38.98 -5.69
C GLN A 40 -16.43 37.63 -6.27
N TYR A 41 -15.82 36.51 -5.86
CA TYR A 41 -16.15 35.17 -6.36
C TYR A 41 -16.87 34.28 -5.34
N ARG A 42 -17.06 34.74 -4.10
CA ARG A 42 -17.67 33.92 -3.02
C ARG A 42 -19.13 33.56 -3.28
N THR A 43 -19.84 34.39 -4.04
CA THR A 43 -21.24 34.19 -4.42
C THR A 43 -21.39 33.40 -5.71
N ASN A 44 -20.30 33.04 -6.39
CA ASN A 44 -20.35 32.27 -7.62
C ASN A 44 -20.96 30.87 -7.35
N PRO A 45 -21.98 30.41 -8.11
CA PRO A 45 -22.55 29.06 -7.99
C PRO A 45 -21.51 27.93 -8.09
N ASP A 46 -20.42 28.13 -8.82
CA ASP A 46 -19.36 27.13 -9.01
C ASP A 46 -18.64 26.80 -7.71
N VAL A 47 -18.52 27.76 -6.77
CA VAL A 47 -17.92 27.52 -5.44
C VAL A 47 -18.77 26.55 -4.64
N LYS A 48 -20.10 26.65 -4.76
CA LYS A 48 -21.03 25.70 -4.13
C LYS A 48 -20.94 24.33 -4.78
N LEU A 49 -20.83 24.26 -6.11
CA LEU A 49 -20.65 23.01 -6.83
C LEU A 49 -19.34 22.32 -6.42
N LEU A 50 -18.23 23.06 -6.36
CA LEU A 50 -16.92 22.56 -5.95
C LEU A 50 -16.95 22.00 -4.51
N TYR A 51 -17.58 22.72 -3.58
CA TYR A 51 -17.75 22.22 -2.22
C TYR A 51 -18.54 20.92 -2.17
N ARG A 52 -19.59 20.77 -3.00
CA ARG A 52 -20.37 19.53 -3.09
C ARG A 52 -19.55 18.39 -3.71
N THR A 53 -18.73 18.67 -4.71
CA THR A 53 -17.81 17.70 -5.30
C THR A 53 -16.79 17.21 -4.26
N LEU A 54 -16.20 18.11 -3.49
CA LEU A 54 -15.26 17.76 -2.41
C LEU A 54 -15.93 16.94 -1.31
N GLN A 55 -17.16 17.28 -0.92
CA GLN A 55 -17.94 16.46 0.01
C GLN A 55 -18.13 15.05 -0.51
N HIS A 56 -18.50 14.91 -1.79
CA HIS A 56 -18.72 13.62 -2.41
C HIS A 56 -17.43 12.80 -2.52
N GLN A 57 -16.32 13.42 -2.92
CA GLN A 57 -15.00 12.76 -2.99
C GLN A 57 -14.57 12.26 -1.60
N ARG A 58 -14.72 13.09 -0.57
CA ARG A 58 -14.39 12.70 0.79
C ARG A 58 -15.27 11.57 1.30
N GLN A 59 -16.56 11.57 0.97
CA GLN A 59 -17.45 10.46 1.31
C GLN A 59 -17.03 9.15 0.62
N LYS A 60 -16.57 9.20 -0.64
CA LYS A 60 -16.02 8.01 -1.32
C LYS A 60 -14.82 7.44 -0.58
N THR A 61 -13.90 8.29 -0.13
CA THR A 61 -12.73 7.87 0.65
C THR A 61 -13.15 7.23 1.98
N ILE A 62 -14.09 7.83 2.71
CA ILE A 62 -14.64 7.27 3.95
C ILE A 62 -15.21 5.86 3.70
N ASN A 63 -16.03 5.71 2.65
CA ASN A 63 -16.64 4.43 2.30
C ASN A 63 -15.60 3.39 1.82
N LEU A 64 -14.46 3.83 1.26
CA LEU A 64 -13.35 2.94 0.91
C LEU A 64 -12.64 2.46 2.17
N VAL A 65 -12.32 3.36 3.10
CA VAL A 65 -11.70 3.01 4.37
C VAL A 65 -12.61 2.07 5.17
N GLU A 66 -13.91 2.32 5.22
CA GLU A 66 -14.88 1.43 5.88
C GLU A 66 -14.86 0.01 5.28
N ARG A 67 -14.84 -0.11 3.95
CA ARG A 67 -14.72 -1.41 3.28
C ARG A 67 -13.39 -2.10 3.55
N ASN A 68 -12.29 -1.34 3.59
CA ASN A 68 -10.97 -1.90 3.88
C ASN A 68 -10.90 -2.41 5.32
N ILE A 69 -11.51 -1.72 6.27
CA ILE A 69 -11.63 -2.18 7.66
C ILE A 69 -12.39 -3.51 7.71
N ASP A 70 -13.51 -3.63 6.99
CA ASP A 70 -14.27 -4.88 6.97
C ASP A 70 -13.48 -6.04 6.36
N VAL A 71 -12.69 -5.79 5.31
CA VAL A 71 -11.79 -6.81 4.71
C VAL A 71 -10.69 -7.21 5.68
N GLU A 72 -10.05 -6.25 6.33
CA GLU A 72 -8.95 -6.52 7.27
C GLU A 72 -9.42 -7.41 8.42
N VAL A 73 -10.58 -7.09 9.01
CA VAL A 73 -11.19 -7.89 10.09
C VAL A 73 -11.48 -9.32 9.64
N GLN A 74 -11.91 -9.52 8.38
CA GLN A 74 -12.13 -10.85 7.83
C GLN A 74 -10.82 -11.62 7.62
N VAL A 75 -9.77 -10.94 7.16
CA VAL A 75 -8.43 -11.54 7.00
C VAL A 75 -7.88 -11.96 8.35
N THR A 76 -7.95 -11.10 9.36
CA THR A 76 -7.53 -11.41 10.74
C THR A 76 -8.32 -12.60 11.30
N SER A 77 -9.64 -12.63 11.09
CA SER A 77 -10.49 -13.76 11.49
C SER A 77 -10.05 -15.08 10.86
N LYS A 78 -9.76 -15.07 9.56
CA LYS A 78 -9.32 -16.25 8.82
C LYS A 78 -7.95 -16.76 9.31
N GLN A 79 -7.02 -15.84 9.54
CA GLN A 79 -5.69 -16.17 10.07
C GLN A 79 -5.79 -16.81 11.46
N LEU A 80 -6.65 -16.28 12.34
CA LEU A 80 -6.90 -16.87 13.66
C LEU A 80 -7.47 -18.29 13.58
N LEU A 81 -8.33 -18.58 12.59
CA LEU A 81 -8.89 -19.92 12.38
C LEU A 81 -7.80 -20.89 11.87
N GLU A 82 -7.02 -20.48 10.87
CA GLU A 82 -5.94 -21.26 10.29
C GLU A 82 -4.85 -21.60 11.33
N GLU A 83 -4.48 -20.63 12.18
CA GLU A 83 -3.58 -20.86 13.31
C GLU A 83 -4.13 -21.90 14.29
N ARG A 84 -5.43 -21.85 14.57
CA ARG A 84 -6.07 -22.77 15.51
C ARG A 84 -6.04 -24.21 14.98
N ASP A 85 -6.33 -24.38 13.70
CA ASP A 85 -6.30 -25.67 13.03
C ASP A 85 -4.88 -26.23 12.90
N ALA A 86 -3.89 -25.37 12.63
CA ALA A 86 -2.47 -25.74 12.63
C ALA A 86 -2.02 -26.25 14.01
N LYS A 87 -2.32 -25.49 15.07
CA LYS A 87 -2.01 -25.87 16.47
C LYS A 87 -2.70 -27.19 16.87
N ALA A 88 -3.96 -27.38 16.48
CA ALA A 88 -4.69 -28.63 16.72
C ALA A 88 -4.06 -29.83 16.01
N ASN A 89 -3.61 -29.65 14.76
CA ASN A 89 -2.98 -30.70 13.98
C ASN A 89 -1.58 -31.06 14.51
N GLU A 90 -0.80 -30.08 14.98
CA GLU A 90 0.46 -30.31 15.69
C GLU A 90 0.26 -31.09 16.99
N ARG A 91 -0.74 -30.69 17.80
CA ARG A 91 -1.08 -31.40 19.04
C ARG A 91 -1.42 -32.87 18.76
N ARG A 92 -2.21 -33.13 17.71
CA ARG A 92 -2.55 -34.50 17.26
C ARG A 92 -1.31 -35.31 16.84
N LYS A 93 -0.37 -34.69 16.12
CA LYS A 93 0.91 -35.33 15.74
C LYS A 93 1.77 -35.65 16.97
N ALA A 94 1.85 -34.75 17.94
CA ALA A 94 2.59 -34.96 19.18
C ALA A 94 2.02 -36.13 20.01
N LEU A 95 0.70 -36.21 20.15
CA LEU A 95 0.02 -37.33 20.83
C LEU A 95 0.26 -38.67 20.14
N ASN A 96 0.31 -38.71 18.80
CA ASN A 96 0.57 -39.94 18.06
C ASN A 96 2.04 -40.41 18.20
N LYS A 97 2.98 -39.47 18.33
CA LYS A 97 4.41 -39.77 18.55
C LYS A 97 4.67 -40.38 19.94
N VAL A 98 3.93 -39.94 20.97
CA VAL A 98 4.04 -40.48 22.33
C VAL A 98 3.53 -41.92 22.43
N LYS A 99 2.53 -42.32 21.63
CA LYS A 99 2.03 -43.71 21.59
C LYS A 99 2.92 -44.68 20.82
N GLY A 100 3.84 -44.19 19.97
CA GLY A 100 4.76 -45.03 19.19
C GLY A 100 6.06 -45.41 19.93
N GLY A 101 6.32 -44.84 21.11
CA GLY A 101 7.56 -45.01 21.86
C GLY A 101 7.40 -45.83 23.14
N GLY A 102 7.17 -47.14 23.02
CA GLY A 102 7.55 -48.11 24.05
C GLY A 102 6.43 -48.73 24.92
N ILE A 103 6.08 -49.98 24.59
CA ILE A 103 6.29 -51.15 25.46
C ILE A 103 6.82 -52.28 24.57
N GLY A 104 7.93 -52.90 24.97
CA GLY A 104 8.59 -53.99 24.25
C GLY A 104 8.38 -55.39 24.85
N ASN A 105 8.67 -56.38 24.00
CA ASN A 105 9.25 -57.72 24.23
C ASN A 105 8.44 -58.97 24.67
N VAL A 106 8.55 -59.97 23.77
CA VAL A 106 8.83 -61.43 23.92
C VAL A 106 7.76 -62.38 24.46
N ALA A 107 7.26 -63.23 23.55
CA ALA A 107 7.10 -64.67 23.81
C ALA A 107 7.32 -65.49 22.53
N SER A 108 8.10 -66.55 22.71
CA SER A 108 8.63 -67.53 21.77
C SER A 108 7.57 -68.45 21.13
N GLY A 109 7.85 -68.92 19.91
CA GLY A 109 7.75 -70.36 19.61
C GLY A 109 6.69 -70.84 18.61
N GLY A 110 7.18 -71.40 17.49
CA GLY A 110 6.49 -72.38 16.62
C GLY A 110 5.43 -71.78 15.69
N GLY A 111 5.45 -71.96 14.38
CA GLY A 111 5.84 -73.12 13.60
C GLY A 111 4.63 -73.54 12.75
N LYS A 112 4.88 -73.70 11.43
CA LYS A 112 4.03 -74.28 10.36
C LYS A 112 3.07 -73.30 9.66
N ILE A 113 3.22 -72.97 8.37
CA ILE A 113 3.34 -73.76 7.12
C ILE A 113 1.96 -74.19 6.57
N PHE A 114 1.72 -73.80 5.29
CA PHE A 114 0.64 -74.18 4.34
C PHE A 114 -0.80 -73.80 4.72
N GLY A 115 -1.69 -73.34 3.83
CA GLY A 115 -1.65 -73.15 2.38
C GLY A 115 -3.07 -72.94 1.85
N ASN A 116 -3.16 -72.35 0.65
CA ASN A 116 -4.17 -72.53 -0.41
C ASN A 116 -5.60 -72.00 -0.15
N ASN A 117 -6.03 -71.05 -0.98
CA ASN A 117 -6.93 -71.23 -2.14
C ASN A 117 -8.41 -71.31 -1.72
N ALA A 118 -9.40 -70.84 -2.46
CA ALA A 118 -9.51 -70.07 -3.67
C ALA A 118 -11.03 -69.82 -3.82
N ALA A 119 -11.36 -68.85 -4.66
CA ALA A 119 -12.54 -68.85 -5.52
C ALA A 119 -13.93 -68.81 -4.88
N THR A 120 -14.69 -67.83 -5.37
CA THR A 120 -16.09 -67.83 -5.85
C THR A 120 -16.68 -66.51 -5.39
N GLY A 121 -17.39 -65.74 -6.19
CA GLY A 121 -18.03 -65.94 -7.47
C GLY A 121 -18.94 -64.73 -7.63
N ASN A 122 -19.07 -64.29 -8.88
CA ASN A 122 -19.64 -63.03 -9.32
C ASN A 122 -21.19 -62.96 -9.19
N ALA A 123 -21.72 -61.77 -9.52
CA ALA A 123 -23.09 -61.50 -9.99
C ALA A 123 -24.20 -61.44 -8.92
N GLU A 124 -25.28 -60.67 -9.02
CA GLU A 124 -25.82 -59.62 -9.91
C GLU A 124 -27.17 -59.22 -9.26
N LYS A 125 -27.61 -57.96 -9.45
CA LYS A 125 -29.03 -57.48 -9.46
C LYS A 125 -29.84 -57.71 -8.15
N GLU A 126 -30.76 -56.86 -7.72
CA GLU A 126 -31.91 -56.32 -8.44
C GLU A 126 -32.67 -55.32 -7.54
N LYS A 127 -33.43 -54.43 -8.18
CA LYS A 127 -34.27 -53.36 -7.59
C LYS A 127 -35.37 -53.89 -6.68
N LYS A 128 -35.78 -53.09 -5.67
CA LYS A 128 -37.21 -52.94 -5.36
C LYS A 128 -37.56 -51.66 -4.60
N ASP A 129 -38.51 -50.93 -5.18
CA ASP A 129 -39.23 -49.80 -4.64
C ASP A 129 -39.97 -50.13 -3.34
N GLY A 130 -40.02 -49.16 -2.41
CA GLY A 130 -40.75 -49.27 -1.15
C GLY A 130 -41.05 -47.91 -0.53
N LYS A 131 -42.08 -47.23 -1.05
CA LYS A 131 -42.63 -45.97 -0.55
C LYS A 131 -43.48 -46.20 0.72
N LYS A 132 -43.12 -45.66 1.89
CA LYS A 132 -44.10 -45.11 2.89
C LYS A 132 -43.50 -44.47 4.17
N LYS A 133 -43.98 -43.24 4.42
CA LYS A 133 -44.48 -42.63 5.68
C LYS A 133 -43.51 -42.11 6.78
N ARG A 134 -43.47 -40.77 6.86
CA ARG A 134 -43.72 -39.86 8.02
C ARG A 134 -43.07 -40.18 9.38
N LYS A 135 -42.25 -39.23 9.89
CA LYS A 135 -42.48 -38.55 11.19
C LYS A 135 -41.64 -37.28 11.33
N ALA A 136 -42.26 -36.22 11.85
CA ALA A 136 -41.61 -35.02 12.36
C ALA A 136 -41.04 -35.30 13.76
N GLY A 137 -39.96 -34.61 14.14
CA GLY A 137 -39.39 -34.60 15.47
C GLY A 137 -38.22 -33.63 15.58
N GLU A 138 -38.39 -32.62 16.43
CA GLU A 138 -37.42 -31.61 16.86
C GLU A 138 -36.22 -32.22 17.62
N MET A 139 -35.05 -31.58 17.55
CA MET A 139 -33.95 -31.64 18.53
C MET A 139 -33.21 -30.29 18.39
N GLU A 140 -33.50 -29.26 19.17
CA GLU A 140 -33.13 -28.98 20.58
C GLU A 140 -31.62 -28.94 20.86
N ASP A 141 -31.22 -27.78 21.39
CA ASP A 141 -29.91 -27.30 21.78
C ASP A 141 -29.15 -28.26 22.69
N SER A 142 -27.96 -28.66 22.26
CA SER A 142 -26.96 -29.26 23.14
C SER A 142 -25.96 -28.19 23.63
N ASN A 143 -26.32 -27.63 24.77
CA ASN A 143 -25.49 -27.21 25.91
C ASN A 143 -23.96 -27.42 25.74
N MET A 144 -23.21 -26.33 25.66
CA MET A 144 -21.73 -26.29 25.71
C MET A 144 -21.28 -25.58 26.99
N ASP A 145 -21.72 -26.11 28.14
CA ASP A 145 -21.36 -25.60 29.45
C ASP A 145 -20.49 -26.63 30.20
N GLU A 146 -19.36 -27.02 29.61
CA GLU A 146 -18.37 -27.82 30.34
C GLU A 146 -16.99 -27.84 29.66
N LEU A 147 -16.24 -26.72 29.68
CA LEU A 147 -14.77 -26.84 29.60
C LEU A 147 -14.00 -25.62 30.10
N ILE A 148 -14.31 -25.13 31.30
CA ILE A 148 -13.35 -24.29 32.05
C ILE A 148 -12.51 -25.24 32.90
N GLY A 149 -11.36 -25.67 32.35
CA GLY A 149 -10.27 -26.26 33.13
C GLY A 149 -9.33 -25.17 33.64
N PRO A 150 -8.75 -25.32 34.85
CA PRO A 150 -7.98 -24.28 35.51
C PRO A 150 -6.67 -24.03 34.77
N GLY A 151 -6.29 -22.75 34.69
CA GLY A 151 -5.11 -22.31 33.98
C GLY A 151 -3.81 -22.83 34.59
N GLU A 152 -2.87 -23.15 33.71
CA GLU A 152 -1.45 -22.90 33.93
C GLU A 152 -0.85 -22.33 32.64
N GLU A 153 -0.40 -21.09 32.77
CA GLU A 153 0.25 -20.28 31.76
C GLU A 153 1.62 -20.87 31.37
N LYS A 154 1.96 -20.85 30.07
CA LYS A 154 3.23 -20.36 29.50
C LYS A 154 3.40 -20.80 28.04
N GLY A 155 3.61 -19.81 27.17
CA GLY A 155 3.99 -20.00 25.76
C GLY A 155 3.57 -18.82 24.90
N GLY A 156 4.23 -17.67 25.07
CA GLY A 156 3.86 -16.39 24.48
C GLY A 156 3.97 -16.35 22.96
N GLN A 157 2.86 -16.02 22.30
CA GLN A 157 2.94 -15.20 21.09
C GLN A 157 3.36 -13.81 21.55
N THR A 158 4.52 -13.34 21.11
CA THR A 158 5.00 -11.99 21.40
C THR A 158 4.04 -11.01 20.71
N ARG A 159 3.00 -10.61 21.45
CA ARG A 159 2.25 -9.39 21.20
C ARG A 159 3.30 -8.28 21.11
N LEU A 160 3.42 -7.62 19.97
CA LEU A 160 4.28 -6.45 19.85
C LEU A 160 3.84 -5.48 20.95
N THR A 161 4.73 -5.26 21.90
CA THR A 161 4.51 -4.34 23.01
C THR A 161 4.35 -2.94 22.44
N ASN A 162 3.62 -2.06 23.12
CA ASN A 162 3.49 -0.66 22.70
C ASN A 162 4.86 0.00 22.43
N VAL A 163 5.92 -0.47 23.10
CA VAL A 163 7.30 0.00 22.89
C VAL A 163 7.83 -0.40 21.50
N GLU A 164 7.53 -1.60 21.02
CA GLU A 164 7.95 -2.09 19.70
C GLU A 164 7.18 -1.38 18.57
N ILE A 165 5.89 -1.11 18.78
CA ILE A 165 5.07 -0.32 17.84
C ILE A 165 5.58 1.13 17.80
N MET A 166 5.84 1.74 18.96
CA MET A 166 6.42 3.08 19.03
C MET A 166 7.79 3.16 18.37
N LYS A 167 8.61 2.10 18.49
CA LYS A 167 9.91 2.02 17.80
C LYS A 167 9.73 1.94 16.28
N ALA A 168 8.82 1.10 15.80
CA ALA A 168 8.51 0.98 14.38
C ALA A 168 7.96 2.29 13.79
N LEU A 169 7.07 2.98 14.52
CA LEU A 169 6.53 4.29 14.11
C LEU A 169 7.62 5.37 14.06
N LYS A 170 8.53 5.40 15.04
CA LYS A 170 9.66 6.34 15.02
C LYS A 170 10.57 6.11 13.81
N MET A 171 10.91 4.85 13.52
CA MET A 171 11.70 4.51 12.33
C MET A 171 10.99 4.90 11.03
N ALA A 172 9.66 4.74 10.97
CA ALA A 172 8.88 5.15 9.81
C ALA A 172 8.84 6.67 9.64
N VAL A 173 8.75 7.42 10.74
CA VAL A 173 8.81 8.89 10.71
C VAL A 173 10.20 9.35 10.26
N GLU A 174 11.27 8.80 10.82
CA GLU A 174 12.64 9.12 10.41
C GLU A 174 12.88 8.80 8.92
N GLY A 175 12.31 7.69 8.41
CA GLY A 175 12.38 7.35 6.99
C GLY A 175 11.65 8.34 6.09
N LEU A 176 10.45 8.77 6.48
CA LEU A 176 9.68 9.77 5.73
C LEU A 176 10.30 11.17 5.78
N GLU A 177 10.91 11.53 6.91
CA GLU A 177 11.68 12.78 7.05
C GLU A 177 12.89 12.77 6.12
N GLY A 178 13.60 11.63 6.01
CA GLY A 178 14.68 11.47 5.04
C GLY A 178 14.21 11.59 3.58
N GLU A 179 13.11 10.93 3.22
CA GLU A 179 12.55 11.03 1.86
C GLU A 179 12.10 12.48 1.52
N TYR A 180 11.61 13.23 2.51
CA TYR A 180 11.27 14.63 2.34
C TYR A 180 12.51 15.52 2.12
N GLU A 181 13.61 15.25 2.82
CA GLU A 181 14.88 15.96 2.62
C GLU A 181 15.47 15.66 1.24
N ASP A 182 15.49 14.40 0.83
CA ASP A 182 15.96 13.97 -0.50
C ASP A 182 15.14 14.67 -1.60
N LEU A 183 13.81 14.62 -1.51
CA LEU A 183 12.92 15.25 -2.49
C LEU A 183 13.05 16.78 -2.51
N THR A 184 13.34 17.41 -1.37
CA THR A 184 13.64 18.85 -1.30
C THR A 184 14.95 19.16 -2.02
N GLY A 185 15.99 18.35 -1.85
CA GLY A 185 17.26 18.50 -2.56
C GLY A 185 17.11 18.32 -4.08
N GLU A 186 16.28 17.37 -4.53
CA GLU A 186 15.95 17.22 -5.94
C GLU A 186 15.21 18.46 -6.50
N CYS A 187 14.29 19.04 -5.72
CA CYS A 187 13.60 20.28 -6.12
C CYS A 187 14.59 21.45 -6.26
N ASP A 188 15.52 21.61 -5.33
CA ASP A 188 16.53 22.68 -5.38
C ASP A 188 17.43 22.52 -6.61
N THR A 189 17.86 21.29 -6.90
CA THR A 189 18.67 20.97 -8.09
C THR A 189 17.91 21.32 -9.37
N LEU A 190 16.64 20.91 -9.49
CA LEU A 190 15.81 21.25 -10.65
C LEU A 190 15.60 22.76 -10.81
N VAL A 191 15.49 23.49 -9.69
CA VAL A 191 15.37 24.95 -9.74
C VAL A 191 16.67 25.61 -10.21
N GLU A 192 17.84 25.08 -9.82
CA GLU A 192 19.12 25.52 -10.35
C GLU A 192 19.24 25.25 -11.85
N GLU A 193 18.89 24.05 -12.31
CA GLU A 193 18.86 23.71 -13.74
C GLU A 193 17.95 24.65 -14.53
N ILE A 194 16.75 24.94 -14.02
CA ILE A 194 15.82 25.89 -14.66
C ILE A 194 16.42 27.29 -14.69
N ARG A 195 17.11 27.73 -13.63
CA ARG A 195 17.79 29.04 -13.60
C ARG A 195 18.93 29.11 -14.60
N ASP A 196 19.70 28.05 -14.76
CA ASP A 196 20.78 27.96 -15.74
C ASP A 196 20.24 28.01 -17.16
N ILE A 197 19.22 27.21 -17.46
CA ILE A 197 18.52 27.25 -18.77
C ILE A 197 17.93 28.65 -19.03
N MET A 198 17.33 29.27 -18.02
CA MET A 198 16.85 30.66 -18.14
C MET A 198 17.99 31.66 -18.33
N GLY A 199 19.16 31.42 -17.74
CA GLY A 199 20.38 32.20 -17.95
C GLY A 199 20.89 32.09 -19.37
N GLU A 200 20.97 30.87 -19.90
CA GLU A 200 21.34 30.60 -21.30
C GLU A 200 20.33 31.24 -22.27
N LEU A 201 19.03 31.06 -22.04
CA LEU A 201 17.97 31.69 -22.84
C LEU A 201 17.96 33.21 -22.70
N SER A 202 18.32 33.75 -21.54
CA SER A 202 18.46 35.18 -21.29
C SER A 202 19.67 35.76 -22.05
N ASP A 203 20.80 35.07 -22.08
CA ASP A 203 21.97 35.45 -22.87
C ASP A 203 21.67 35.43 -24.38
N VAL A 204 20.83 34.49 -24.83
CA VAL A 204 20.32 34.42 -26.21
C VAL A 204 19.33 35.56 -26.48
N ARG A 205 18.39 35.83 -25.58
CA ARG A 205 17.28 36.78 -25.80
C ARG A 205 17.68 38.24 -25.60
N TYR A 206 18.51 38.53 -24.60
CA TYR A 206 19.01 39.87 -24.31
C TYR A 206 20.38 40.12 -24.93
N GLY A 207 20.84 39.19 -25.78
CA GLY A 207 21.81 39.48 -26.81
C GLY A 207 23.25 39.58 -26.31
N ARG A 208 23.62 38.89 -25.24
CA ARG A 208 25.04 38.81 -24.85
C ARG A 208 25.88 38.15 -25.95
N LEU A 209 25.31 37.13 -26.61
CA LEU A 209 25.89 36.50 -27.80
C LEU A 209 25.81 37.41 -29.05
N ALA A 210 24.73 38.17 -29.19
CA ALA A 210 24.57 39.13 -30.28
C ALA A 210 25.52 40.34 -30.14
N ALA A 211 25.83 40.75 -28.91
CA ALA A 211 26.78 41.81 -28.59
C ALA A 211 28.21 41.38 -28.92
N GLY A 212 28.61 40.16 -28.54
CA GLY A 212 29.93 39.63 -28.93
C GLY A 212 30.11 39.45 -30.44
N LEU A 213 29.04 39.07 -31.16
CA LEU A 213 29.07 39.02 -32.63
C LEU A 213 29.15 40.42 -33.24
N ALA A 214 28.41 41.39 -32.71
CA ALA A 214 28.47 42.78 -33.17
C ALA A 214 29.88 43.38 -32.98
N GLU A 215 30.52 43.12 -31.85
CA GLU A 215 31.89 43.56 -31.56
C GLU A 215 32.90 42.93 -32.52
N SER A 216 32.78 41.63 -32.80
CA SER A 216 33.63 40.93 -33.77
C SER A 216 33.43 41.43 -35.22
N VAL A 217 32.19 41.70 -35.62
CA VAL A 217 31.88 42.25 -36.94
C VAL A 217 32.40 43.69 -37.07
N GLU A 218 32.32 44.48 -35.99
CA GLU A 218 32.84 45.85 -35.98
C GLU A 218 34.37 45.88 -36.13
N GLU A 219 35.08 44.97 -35.47
CA GLU A 219 36.54 44.82 -35.61
C GLU A 219 36.93 44.40 -37.04
N GLN A 220 36.22 43.43 -37.62
CA GLN A 220 36.45 42.98 -38.99
C GLN A 220 36.15 44.07 -40.02
N LEU A 221 35.08 44.83 -39.85
CA LEU A 221 34.75 45.96 -40.74
C LEU A 221 35.80 47.06 -40.68
N ARG A 222 36.33 47.40 -39.49
CA ARG A 222 37.46 48.34 -39.37
C ARG A 222 38.69 47.85 -40.11
N SER A 223 38.98 46.55 -40.03
CA SER A 223 40.09 45.96 -40.78
C SER A 223 39.90 46.07 -42.29
N VAL A 224 38.70 45.76 -42.80
CA VAL A 224 38.38 45.87 -44.24
C VAL A 224 38.42 47.32 -44.72
N VAL A 225 37.93 48.26 -43.92
CA VAL A 225 38.02 49.69 -44.22
C VAL A 225 39.47 50.14 -44.30
N GLY A 226 40.32 49.72 -43.36
CA GLY A 226 41.76 50.02 -43.41
C GLY A 226 42.44 49.50 -44.68
N ILE A 227 42.14 48.26 -45.08
CA ILE A 227 42.67 47.68 -46.32
C ILE A 227 42.17 48.44 -47.56
N ALA A 228 40.90 48.87 -47.56
CA ALA A 228 40.32 49.63 -48.67
C ALA A 228 40.93 51.04 -48.77
N GLU A 229 41.20 51.71 -47.65
CA GLU A 229 41.89 53.01 -47.62
C GLU A 229 43.34 52.90 -48.10
N GLU A 230 44.04 51.84 -47.72
CA GLU A 230 45.41 51.56 -48.17
C GLU A 230 45.44 51.29 -49.69
N ALA A 231 44.53 50.46 -50.21
CA ALA A 231 44.40 50.20 -51.64
C ALA A 231 44.00 51.44 -52.45
N LEU A 232 43.17 52.34 -51.88
CA LEU A 232 42.81 53.60 -52.53
C LEU A 232 44.03 54.52 -52.65
N LYS A 233 44.85 54.58 -51.59
CA LYS A 233 46.08 55.37 -51.57
C LYS A 233 47.13 54.86 -52.55
N GLU A 234 47.29 53.54 -52.67
CA GLU A 234 48.16 52.93 -53.69
C GLU A 234 47.70 53.25 -55.13
N ALA A 235 46.39 53.33 -55.37
CA ALA A 235 45.84 53.69 -56.68
C ALA A 235 46.08 55.18 -57.02
N GLU A 236 45.98 56.09 -56.05
CA GLU A 236 46.28 57.51 -56.23
C GLU A 236 47.79 57.77 -56.45
N GLU A 237 48.67 57.02 -55.78
CA GLU A 237 50.13 57.13 -55.96
C GLU A 237 50.61 56.53 -57.30
N GLY A 238 49.89 55.55 -57.85
CA GLY A 238 50.17 54.95 -59.16
C GLY A 238 49.87 55.84 -60.37
N GLU A 239 48.97 56.83 -60.23
CA GLU A 239 48.53 57.71 -61.34
C GLU A 239 49.47 58.91 -61.59
N HIS A 240 50.49 59.11 -60.74
CA HIS A 240 51.49 60.18 -60.88
C HIS A 240 52.84 59.72 -61.48
N SER A 241 52.91 58.50 -62.01
CA SER A 241 54.15 57.91 -62.56
C SER A 241 54.12 57.61 -64.08
N GLU A 242 53.14 58.12 -64.83
CA GLU A 242 53.15 58.08 -66.32
C GLU A 242 53.34 59.47 -66.95
#